data_AF-A0A5B7HQ59-F1
#
_entry.id   AF-A0A5B7HQ59-F1
#
_cell.length_a   1.000
_cell.length_b   1.000
_cell.length_c   1.000
_cell.angle_alpha   90.00
_cell.angle_beta   90.00
_cell.angle_gamma   90.00
#
_symmetry.space_group_name_H-M   'P 1'
#
loop_
_entity.id
_entity.type
_entity.pdbx_description
1 polymer ?
#
loop_
_entity_poly.entity_id
_entity_poly.type
_entity_poly.pdbx_seq_one_letter_code
_entity_poly.pdbx_strand_id
1 'polypeptide(L)'
;MSQTSTVFQKLRVAVVESLEREGMRMKDSLFKVCFKKLFAVCHPFALDVIGQGSTSKNMEKIATAHVKQVIDFERRRAQKARK
;
A
#
# COMPACT_ATOMS: atom_id res chain seq x y z
N MET A 1 -24.49 5.58 -4.85
CA MET A 1 -23.06 5.65 -4.47
C MET A 1 -22.38 4.37 -4.91
N SER A 2 -21.47 4.44 -5.89
CA SER A 2 -20.80 3.26 -6.46
C SER A 2 -19.83 2.65 -5.44
N GLN A 3 -20.05 1.39 -5.06
CA GLN A 3 -19.28 0.65 -4.05
C GLN A 3 -17.75 0.66 -4.28
N THR A 4 -17.32 0.86 -5.53
CA THR A 4 -15.92 0.95 -5.95
C THR A 4 -15.18 2.15 -5.33
N SER A 5 -15.83 3.31 -5.20
CA SER A 5 -15.16 4.53 -4.68
C SER A 5 -14.69 4.36 -3.23
N THR A 6 -15.49 3.68 -2.40
CA THR A 6 -15.20 3.46 -0.99
C THR A 6 -14.08 2.44 -0.75
N VAL A 7 -13.95 1.43 -1.63
CA VAL A 7 -12.93 0.38 -1.52
C VAL A 7 -11.54 0.96 -1.78
N PHE A 8 -11.39 1.77 -2.83
CA PHE A 8 -10.12 2.40 -3.15
C PHE A 8 -9.68 3.39 -2.06
N GLN A 9 -10.61 4.13 -1.46
CA GLN A 9 -10.29 5.01 -0.35
C GLN A 9 -9.81 4.24 0.88
N LYS A 10 -10.45 3.13 1.23
CA LYS A 10 -10.01 2.24 2.30
C LYS A 10 -8.64 1.64 2.02
N LEU A 11 -8.37 1.25 0.77
CA LEU A 11 -7.06 0.77 0.38
C LEU A 11 -5.98 1.84 0.54
N ARG A 12 -6.26 3.09 0.15
CA ARG A 12 -5.30 4.20 0.34
C ARG A 12 -4.95 4.37 1.81
N VAL A 13 -5.94 4.36 2.70
CA VAL A 13 -5.72 4.45 4.15
C VAL A 13 -4.84 3.30 4.64
N ALA A 14 -5.19 2.06 4.29
CA ALA A 14 -4.42 0.88 4.69
C ALA A 14 -2.96 0.92 4.21
N VAL A 15 -2.72 1.41 2.98
CA VAL A 15 -1.37 1.58 2.42
C VAL A 15 -0.59 2.65 3.19
N VAL A 16 -1.20 3.79 3.50
CA VAL A 16 -0.54 4.85 4.30
C VAL A 16 -0.18 4.32 5.68
N GLU A 17 -1.14 3.74 6.40
CA GLU A 17 -0.93 3.21 7.76
C GLU A 17 0.15 2.12 7.78
N SER A 18 0.18 1.25 6.77
CA SER A 18 1.21 0.21 6.66
C SER A 18 2.60 0.80 6.48
N LEU A 19 2.73 1.83 5.64
CA LEU A 19 4.02 2.52 5.42
C LEU A 19 4.47 3.25 6.69
N GLU A 20 3.55 3.93 7.38
CA GLU A 20 3.85 4.65 8.61
C GLU A 20 4.26 3.71 9.75
N ARG A 21 3.63 2.53 9.86
CA ARG A 21 4.02 1.48 10.83
C ARG A 21 5.44 0.96 10.60
N GLU A 22 5.90 0.93 9.36
CA GLU A 22 7.29 0.59 9.00
C GLU A 22 8.24 1.79 9.07
N GLY A 23 7.78 2.91 9.65
CA GLY A 23 8.57 4.12 9.86
C GLY A 23 8.73 5.00 8.62
N MET A 24 8.00 4.73 7.54
CA MET A 24 8.01 5.54 6.33
C MET A 24 6.90 6.59 6.39
N ARG A 25 7.30 7.85 6.56
CA ARG A 25 6.40 9.00 6.70
C ARG A 25 6.16 9.68 5.35
N MET A 26 5.04 10.39 5.20
CA MET A 26 4.72 11.10 3.95
C MET A 26 5.80 12.08 3.45
N LYS A 27 6.62 12.61 4.36
CA LYS A 27 7.73 13.51 4.04
C LYS A 27 8.94 12.80 3.42
N ASP A 28 9.02 11.48 3.51
CA ASP A 28 10.15 10.73 2.99
C ASP A 28 10.09 10.70 1.46
N SER A 29 11.22 10.95 0.79
CA SER A 29 11.30 10.96 -0.67
C SER A 29 10.87 9.63 -1.31
N LEU A 30 11.05 8.52 -0.59
CA LEU A 30 10.62 7.18 -1.00
C LEU A 30 9.13 6.91 -0.76
N PHE A 31 8.45 7.70 0.08
CA PHE A 31 7.05 7.44 0.45
C PHE A 31 6.15 7.37 -0.77
N LYS A 32 6.22 8.38 -1.66
CA LYS A 32 5.35 8.43 -2.85
C LYS A 32 5.56 7.23 -3.78
N VAL A 33 6.80 6.76 -3.89
CA VAL A 33 7.15 5.61 -4.74
C VAL A 33 6.66 4.31 -4.11
N CYS A 34 6.93 4.12 -2.81
CA CYS A 34 6.48 2.94 -2.07
C CYS A 34 4.95 2.89 -2.00
N PHE A 35 4.30 4.02 -1.76
CA PHE A 35 2.84 4.16 -1.80
C PHE A 35 2.27 3.70 -3.14
N LYS A 36 2.76 4.25 -4.27
CA LYS A 36 2.26 3.91 -5.60
C LYS A 36 2.42 2.41 -5.89
N LYS A 37 3.57 1.83 -5.52
CA LYS A 37 3.85 0.43 -5.77
C LYS A 37 3.05 -0.49 -4.84
N LEU A 38 2.98 -0.20 -3.55
CA LEU A 38 2.20 -0.98 -2.60
C LEU A 38 0.70 -0.92 -2.94
N PHE A 39 0.19 0.25 -3.32
CA PHE A 39 -1.18 0.41 -3.81
C PHE A 39 -1.43 -0.47 -5.05
N ALA A 40 -0.52 -0.47 -6.03
CA ALA A 40 -0.66 -1.30 -7.23
C ALA A 40 -0.62 -2.81 -6.92
N VAL A 41 0.20 -3.24 -5.95
CA VAL A 41 0.25 -4.63 -5.49
C VAL A 41 -1.06 -5.03 -4.80
N CYS A 42 -1.62 -4.14 -3.97
CA CYS A 42 -2.81 -4.43 -3.18
C CYS A 42 -4.11 -4.26 -3.98
N HIS A 43 -4.08 -3.50 -5.08
CA HIS A 43 -5.27 -3.14 -5.85
C HIS A 43 -6.06 -4.34 -6.43
N PRO A 44 -5.42 -5.37 -7.03
CA PRO A 44 -6.15 -6.56 -7.49
C PRO A 44 -6.89 -7.26 -6.36
N PHE A 45 -6.22 -7.50 -5.24
CA PHE A 45 -6.84 -8.11 -4.05
C PHE A 45 -7.97 -7.27 -3.48
N ALA A 46 -7.90 -5.94 -3.63
CA ALA A 46 -8.97 -5.03 -3.22
C ALA A 46 -10.24 -5.20 -4.04
N LEU A 47 -10.10 -5.51 -5.33
CA LEU A 47 -11.22 -5.81 -6.21
C LEU A 47 -11.84 -7.17 -5.87
N ASP A 48 -11.02 -8.15 -5.50
CA ASP A 48 -11.50 -9.51 -5.18
C ASP A 48 -12.33 -9.59 -3.89
N VAL A 49 -12.09 -8.69 -2.93
CA VAL A 49 -12.82 -8.68 -1.65
C VAL A 49 -14.02 -7.72 -1.63
N ILE A 50 -14.39 -7.14 -2.78
CA ILE A 50 -15.60 -6.32 -2.90
C ILE A 50 -16.82 -7.19 -2.60
N GLY A 51 -17.68 -6.74 -1.69
CA GLY A 51 -18.90 -7.47 -1.31
C GLY A 51 -18.71 -8.58 -0.27
N GLN A 52 -17.47 -8.93 0.12
CA GLN A 52 -17.21 -10.02 1.06
C GLN A 52 -17.35 -9.64 2.56
N GLY A 53 -17.75 -8.40 2.88
CA GLY A 53 -17.76 -7.89 4.24
C GLY A 53 -16.34 -7.68 4.79
N SER A 54 -16.16 -6.82 5.80
CA SER A 54 -14.85 -6.59 6.45
C SER A 54 -13.70 -6.16 5.50
N THR A 55 -14.03 -5.49 4.38
CA THR A 55 -13.07 -5.01 3.37
C THR A 55 -11.87 -4.26 3.97
N SER A 56 -12.07 -3.43 5.00
CA SER A 56 -10.99 -2.68 5.64
C SER A 56 -9.93 -3.58 6.29
N LYS A 57 -10.34 -4.61 7.03
CA LYS A 57 -9.41 -5.57 7.66
C LYS A 57 -8.64 -6.38 6.62
N ASN A 58 -9.29 -6.74 5.52
CA ASN A 58 -8.63 -7.43 4.42
C ASN A 58 -7.59 -6.52 3.76
N MET A 59 -7.93 -5.25 3.50
CA MET A 59 -6.99 -4.27 2.94
C MET A 59 -5.75 -4.09 3.82
N GLU A 60 -5.96 -3.97 5.13
CA GLU A 60 -4.88 -3.83 6.11
C GLU A 60 -3.96 -5.05 6.11
N LYS A 61 -4.52 -6.27 6.11
CA LYS A 61 -3.74 -7.51 6.05
C LYS A 61 -2.89 -7.61 4.78
N ILE A 62 -3.47 -7.32 3.62
CA ILE A 62 -2.79 -7.37 2.33
C ILE A 62 -1.65 -6.34 2.30
N ALA A 63 -1.93 -5.09 2.69
CA ALA A 63 -0.93 -4.04 2.72
C ALA A 63 0.23 -4.38 3.69
N THR A 64 -0.09 -4.90 4.88
CA THR A 64 0.91 -5.33 5.87
C THR A 64 1.77 -6.49 5.36
N ALA A 65 1.19 -7.44 4.62
CA ALA A 65 1.94 -8.58 4.07
C ALA A 65 2.99 -8.14 3.04
N HIS A 66 2.74 -7.07 2.29
CA HIS A 66 3.60 -6.63 1.18
C HIS A 66 4.48 -5.41 1.48
N VAL A 67 4.17 -4.62 2.52
CA VAL A 67 4.84 -3.34 2.77
C VAL A 67 6.35 -3.45 2.92
N LYS A 68 6.85 -4.42 3.69
CA LYS A 68 8.30 -4.63 3.90
C LYS A 68 9.02 -4.92 2.59
N GLN A 69 8.46 -5.81 1.76
CA GLN A 69 9.05 -6.17 0.47
C GLN A 69 9.14 -4.97 -0.46
N VAL A 70 8.09 -4.13 -0.50
CA VAL A 70 8.08 -2.91 -1.32
C VAL A 70 9.11 -1.89 -0.85
N ILE A 71 9.20 -1.65 0.47
CA ILE A 71 10.17 -0.73 1.05
C ILE A 71 11.60 -1.19 0.76
N ASP A 72 11.91 -2.47 1.00
CA ASP A 72 13.23 -3.03 0.78
C ASP A 72 13.65 -2.98 -0.69
N PHE A 73 12.70 -3.26 -1.60
CA PHE A 73 12.94 -3.17 -3.03
C PHE A 73 13.29 -1.74 -3.43
N GLU A 74 12.50 -0.75 -3.03
CA GLU A 74 12.72 0.64 -3.44
C GLU A 74 13.96 1.24 -2.76
N ARG A 75 14.28 0.86 -1.52
CA ARG A 75 15.56 1.22 -0.86
C ARG A 75 16.76 0.71 -1.66
N ARG A 76 16.77 -0.58 -2.04
CA ARG A 76 17.84 -1.17 -2.85
C ARG A 76 17.95 -0.52 -4.23
N ARG A 77 16.81 -0.25 -4.87
CA ARG A 77 16.76 0.42 -6.18
C ARG A 77 17.30 1.85 -6.11
N ALA A 78 16.93 2.62 -5.10
CA ALA A 78 17.40 3.99 -4.90
C ALA A 78 18.91 4.05 -4.63
N GLN A 79 19.47 3.05 -3.93
CA GLN A 79 20.93 2.94 -3.74
C GLN A 79 21.66 2.64 -5.05
N LYS A 80 21.11 1.76 -5.91
CA LYS A 80 21.70 1.45 -7.22
C LYS A 80 21.68 2.64 -8.18
N ALA A 81 20.65 3.50 -8.13
CA ALA A 81 20.55 4.68 -8.99
C ALA A 81 21.53 5.81 -8.64
N ARG A 82 22.26 5.71 -7.52
CA ARG A 82 23.28 6.67 -7.08
C ARG A 82 24.72 6.21 -7.37
N LYS A 83 24.89 4.99 -7.87
CA LYS A 83 26.15 4.47 -8.40
C LYS A 83 26.17 4.65 -9.90
#